data_AF-A0A257JIU3-F1
#
_entry.id   AF-A0A257JIU3-F1
#
_cell.length_a   1.000
_cell.length_b   1.000
_cell.length_c   1.000
_cell.angle_alpha   90.00
_cell.angle_beta   90.00
_cell.angle_gamma   90.00
#
_symmetry.space_group_name_H-M   'P 1'
#
loop_
_entity.id
_entity.type
_entity.pdbx_description
1 polymer ?
#
loop_
_entity_poly.entity_id
_entity_poly.type
_entity_poly.pdbx_seq_one_letter_code
_entity_poly.pdbx_strand_id
1 'polypeptide(L)'
;DPTDAFLFGQINDGNCLSMPYAKGFGWAAELNLQDCYRKLFEVERGVGYPKERAAIMAKNRGILKGLKAAASKPMLAVLQTVDPELLKATIAGEKFQDLFFAHCQDEAIAAHLRGVLAA
;
A
#
# COMPACT_ATOMS: atom_id res chain seq x y z
N ASP A 1 12.13 6.40 -10.22
CA ASP A 1 13.36 6.98 -9.63
C ASP A 1 12.96 7.86 -8.44
N PRO A 2 13.85 8.64 -7.79
CA PRO A 2 13.49 9.47 -6.63
C PRO A 2 12.51 10.60 -6.96
N THR A 3 12.48 11.09 -8.21
CA THR A 3 11.50 12.09 -8.65
C THR A 3 10.11 11.48 -8.68
N ASP A 4 9.96 10.26 -9.20
CA ASP A 4 8.68 9.55 -9.17
C ASP A 4 8.17 9.35 -7.73
N ALA A 5 9.07 8.94 -6.83
CA ALA A 5 8.76 8.73 -5.43
C ALA A 5 8.26 10.02 -4.74
N PHE A 6 8.95 11.14 -5.00
CA PHE A 6 8.53 12.46 -4.55
C PHE A 6 7.15 12.83 -5.12
N LEU A 7 6.96 12.78 -6.44
CA LEU A 7 5.71 13.17 -7.09
C LEU A 7 4.53 12.29 -6.66
N PHE A 8 4.73 10.99 -6.47
CA PHE A 8 3.75 10.09 -5.88
C PHE A 8 3.35 10.55 -4.46
N GLY A 9 4.33 10.92 -3.64
CA GLY A 9 4.11 11.48 -2.31
C GLY A 9 3.30 12.77 -2.32
N GLN A 10 3.61 13.69 -3.24
CA GLN A 10 3.01 15.03 -3.31
C GLN A 10 1.63 15.05 -3.98
N ILE A 11 1.49 14.35 -5.10
CA ILE A 11 0.31 14.39 -5.97
C ILE A 11 -0.72 13.35 -5.51
N ASN A 12 -0.31 12.09 -5.39
CA ASN A 12 -1.20 10.96 -5.19
C ASN A 12 -1.45 10.63 -3.73
N ASP A 13 -0.44 10.83 -2.87
CA ASP A 13 -0.50 10.51 -1.43
C ASP A 13 -1.06 9.09 -1.17
N GLY A 14 -0.56 8.12 -1.95
CA GLY A 14 -0.96 6.72 -1.82
C GLY A 14 -0.19 5.99 -0.70
N ASN A 15 -0.71 4.83 -0.31
CA ASN A 15 -0.22 4.03 0.82
C ASN A 15 0.63 2.80 0.42
N CYS A 16 0.92 2.60 -0.87
CA CYS A 16 1.72 1.48 -1.37
C CYS A 16 2.50 1.90 -2.62
N LEU A 17 3.72 1.37 -2.78
CA LEU A 17 4.57 1.57 -3.95
C LEU A 17 5.08 0.21 -4.45
N SER A 18 5.16 0.04 -5.77
CA SER A 18 5.80 -1.11 -6.42
C SER A 18 7.05 -0.65 -7.16
N MET A 19 8.16 -1.40 -7.02
CA MET A 19 9.46 -1.05 -7.59
C MET A 19 10.06 -2.24 -8.37
N PRO A 20 10.81 -1.99 -9.46
CA PRO A 20 11.43 -3.06 -10.24
C PRO A 20 12.73 -3.54 -9.56
N TYR A 21 12.77 -4.80 -9.13
CA TYR A 21 13.95 -5.42 -8.51
C TYR A 21 14.79 -6.29 -9.47
N ALA A 22 14.52 -6.21 -10.78
CA ALA A 22 15.28 -6.94 -11.81
C ALA A 22 15.57 -6.06 -13.04
N LYS A 23 14.53 -5.58 -13.72
CA LYS A 23 14.69 -4.69 -14.89
C LYS A 23 15.35 -3.38 -14.47
N GLY A 24 16.55 -3.11 -14.98
CA GLY A 24 17.34 -1.93 -14.64
C GLY A 24 17.93 -1.97 -13.22
N PHE A 25 17.84 -3.10 -12.51
CA PHE A 25 18.38 -3.27 -11.17
C PHE A 25 19.82 -3.79 -11.23
N GLY A 26 20.71 -2.92 -11.72
CA GLY A 26 22.14 -3.20 -11.88
C GLY A 26 22.97 -2.66 -10.72
N TRP A 27 24.22 -2.28 -11.02
CA TRP A 27 25.11 -1.67 -10.03
C TRP A 27 24.48 -0.39 -9.45
N ALA A 28 24.62 -0.22 -8.13
CA ALA A 28 24.09 0.91 -7.37
C ALA A 28 22.56 1.04 -7.34
N ALA A 29 21.80 0.02 -7.74
CA ALA A 29 20.34 0.05 -7.66
C ALA A 29 19.84 0.16 -6.21
N GLU A 30 20.59 -0.38 -5.24
CA GLU A 30 20.35 -0.21 -3.81
C GLU A 30 20.50 1.23 -3.32
N LEU A 31 21.34 2.05 -3.97
CA LEU A 31 21.43 3.49 -3.68
C LEU A 31 20.17 4.21 -4.17
N ASN A 32 19.70 3.87 -5.37
CA ASN A 32 18.43 4.40 -5.89
C ASN A 32 17.24 4.01 -4.99
N LEU A 33 17.23 2.82 -4.37
CA LEU A 33 16.21 2.46 -3.38
C LEU A 33 16.24 3.42 -2.18
N GLN A 34 17.42 3.68 -1.61
CA GLN A 34 17.57 4.63 -0.50
C GLN A 34 17.10 6.04 -0.90
N ASP A 35 17.48 6.50 -2.09
CA ASP A 35 17.04 7.80 -2.61
C ASP A 35 15.51 7.88 -2.74
N CYS A 36 14.87 6.84 -3.27
CA CYS A 36 13.41 6.77 -3.34
C CYS A 36 12.77 6.81 -1.94
N TYR A 37 13.29 6.04 -0.99
CA TYR A 37 12.74 5.99 0.38
C TYR A 37 12.87 7.32 1.12
N ARG A 38 14.00 8.03 0.97
CA ARG A 38 14.14 9.40 1.49
C ARG A 38 13.02 10.31 0.98
N LYS A 39 12.75 10.29 -0.33
CA LYS A 39 11.68 11.10 -0.93
C LYS A 39 10.26 10.71 -0.51
N LEU A 40 10.04 9.49 -0.02
CA LEU A 40 8.74 9.04 0.46
C LEU A 40 8.49 9.37 1.92
N PHE A 41 9.53 9.33 2.76
CA PHE A 41 9.39 9.34 4.21
C PHE A 41 9.89 10.61 4.91
N GLU A 42 10.74 11.43 4.27
CA GLU A 42 11.32 12.62 4.91
C GLU A 42 10.54 13.93 4.63
N VAL A 43 9.51 13.88 3.79
CA VAL A 43 8.75 15.07 3.37
C VAL A 43 7.27 14.96 3.73
N GLU A 44 6.63 16.11 3.96
CA GLU A 44 5.19 16.17 4.11
C GLU A 44 4.51 15.69 2.81
N ARG A 45 3.52 14.80 2.95
CA ARG A 45 2.82 14.18 1.82
C ARG A 45 1.55 14.93 1.46
N GLY A 46 1.10 14.78 0.22
CA GLY A 46 -0.17 15.34 -0.24
C GLY A 46 -0.21 16.86 -0.45
N VAL A 47 0.90 17.57 -0.26
CA VAL A 47 0.95 19.05 -0.40
C VAL A 47 1.09 19.54 -1.85
N GLY A 48 0.97 18.64 -2.85
CA GLY A 48 0.83 18.95 -4.27
C GLY A 48 2.11 19.40 -4.98
N TYR A 49 2.21 19.02 -6.26
CA TYR A 49 3.24 19.52 -7.19
C TYR A 49 2.71 19.52 -8.65
N PRO A 50 2.79 20.64 -9.39
CA PRO A 50 3.28 21.94 -8.93
C PRO A 50 2.29 22.58 -7.94
N LYS A 51 2.76 23.51 -7.12
CA LYS A 51 2.06 23.97 -5.90
C LYS A 51 0.72 24.64 -6.20
N GLU A 52 0.62 25.35 -7.31
CA GLU A 52 -0.59 25.98 -7.81
C GLU A 52 -1.72 24.99 -8.13
N ARG A 53 -1.42 23.68 -8.23
CA ARG A 53 -2.43 22.61 -8.45
C ARG A 53 -2.79 21.82 -7.20
N ALA A 54 -2.22 22.15 -6.03
CA ALA A 54 -2.37 21.38 -4.81
C ALA A 54 -3.85 21.18 -4.40
N ALA A 55 -4.67 22.23 -4.47
CA ALA A 55 -6.09 22.16 -4.12
C ALA A 55 -6.88 21.20 -5.03
N ILE A 56 -6.60 21.21 -6.34
CA ILE A 56 -7.23 20.31 -7.32
C ILE A 56 -6.80 18.86 -7.04
N MET A 57 -5.52 18.63 -6.76
CA MET A 57 -5.00 17.29 -6.44
C MET A 57 -5.63 16.74 -5.17
N ALA A 58 -5.71 17.55 -4.09
CA ALA A 58 -6.36 17.15 -2.85
C ALA A 58 -7.83 16.76 -3.05
N LYS A 59 -8.59 17.57 -3.80
CA LYS A 59 -9.98 17.25 -4.16
C LYS A 59 -10.07 15.93 -4.93
N ASN A 60 -9.21 15.73 -5.93
CA ASN A 60 -9.25 14.53 -6.77
C ASN A 60 -8.85 13.26 -6.00
N ARG A 61 -7.94 13.34 -5.02
CA ARG A 61 -7.66 12.20 -4.12
C ARG A 61 -8.90 11.78 -3.34
N GLY A 62 -9.70 12.74 -2.85
CA GLY A 62 -10.98 12.44 -2.20
C GLY A 62 -11.97 11.75 -3.13
N ILE A 63 -12.11 12.26 -4.36
CA ILE A 63 -12.97 11.66 -5.39
C ILE A 63 -12.53 10.23 -5.73
N LEU A 64 -11.22 10.01 -5.89
CA LEU A 64 -10.67 8.68 -6.17
C LEU A 64 -10.95 7.69 -5.03
N LYS A 65 -10.83 8.11 -3.77
CA LYS A 65 -11.19 7.28 -2.60
C LYS A 65 -12.67 6.87 -2.66
N GLY A 66 -13.57 7.82 -2.93
CA GLY A 66 -15.01 7.55 -3.08
C GLY A 66 -15.32 6.61 -4.24
N LEU A 67 -14.70 6.84 -5.41
CA LEU A 67 -14.85 6.00 -6.59
C LEU A 67 -14.40 4.55 -6.31
N LYS A 68 -13.23 4.36 -5.70
CA LYS A 68 -12.71 3.03 -5.37
C LYS A 68 -13.64 2.30 -4.39
N ALA A 69 -14.17 3.01 -3.38
CA ALA A 69 -15.11 2.44 -2.42
C ALA A 69 -16.42 2.01 -3.09
N ALA A 70 -16.94 2.80 -4.04
CA ALA A 70 -18.16 2.44 -4.78
C ALA A 70 -17.95 1.23 -5.71
N ALA A 71 -16.74 1.05 -6.25
CA ALA A 71 -16.43 -0.02 -7.20
C ALA A 71 -15.91 -1.32 -6.54
N SER A 72 -15.61 -1.32 -5.24
CA SER A 72 -14.95 -2.45 -4.55
C SER A 72 -15.80 -2.96 -3.39
N LYS A 73 -15.80 -4.28 -3.15
CA LYS A 73 -16.36 -4.84 -1.91
C LYS A 73 -15.52 -4.42 -0.69
N PRO A 74 -16.12 -4.34 0.52
CA PRO A 74 -15.38 -4.20 1.77
C PRO A 74 -14.33 -5.31 1.92
N MET A 75 -13.18 -5.01 2.52
CA MET A 75 -12.05 -5.94 2.59
C MET A 75 -12.42 -7.28 3.24
N LEU A 76 -13.17 -7.28 4.33
CA LEU A 76 -13.62 -8.52 4.97
C LEU A 76 -14.43 -9.41 4.01
N ALA A 77 -15.34 -8.82 3.23
CA ALA A 77 -16.13 -9.55 2.24
C ALA A 77 -15.25 -10.10 1.10
N VAL A 78 -14.18 -9.39 0.72
CA VAL A 78 -13.19 -9.92 -0.23
C VAL A 78 -12.47 -11.13 0.38
N LEU A 79 -11.96 -11.03 1.61
CA LEU A 79 -11.26 -12.12 2.30
C LEU A 79 -12.15 -13.36 2.53
N GLN A 80 -13.46 -13.16 2.69
CA GLN A 80 -14.43 -14.25 2.84
C GLN A 80 -14.81 -14.93 1.51
N THR A 81 -14.58 -14.28 0.36
CA THR A 81 -15.05 -14.76 -0.95
C THR A 81 -13.92 -15.09 -1.93
N VAL A 82 -12.69 -14.67 -1.64
CA VAL A 82 -11.50 -15.06 -2.40
C VAL A 82 -11.27 -16.57 -2.24
N ASP A 83 -10.55 -17.14 -3.21
CA ASP A 83 -10.07 -18.53 -3.13
C ASP A 83 -9.37 -18.80 -1.77
N PRO A 84 -9.84 -19.79 -0.99
CA PRO A 84 -9.32 -20.03 0.35
C PRO A 84 -7.88 -20.56 0.35
N GLU A 85 -7.47 -21.32 -0.67
CA GLU A 85 -6.08 -21.80 -0.79
C GLU A 85 -5.14 -20.64 -1.09
N LEU A 86 -5.55 -19.72 -1.97
CA LEU A 86 -4.80 -18.50 -2.23
C LEU A 86 -4.64 -17.66 -0.96
N LEU A 87 -5.72 -17.46 -0.20
CA LEU A 87 -5.67 -16.69 1.04
C LEU A 87 -4.75 -17.35 2.07
N LYS A 88 -4.90 -18.66 2.28
CA LYS A 88 -4.07 -19.43 3.23
C LYS A 88 -2.59 -19.35 2.84
N ALA A 89 -2.25 -19.53 1.56
CA ALA A 89 -0.87 -19.41 1.08
C ALA A 89 -0.30 -17.99 1.27
N THR A 90 -1.12 -16.95 1.03
CA THR A 90 -0.72 -15.55 1.18
C THR A 90 -0.30 -15.19 2.60
N ILE A 91 -0.93 -15.80 3.61
CA ILE A 91 -0.69 -15.52 5.03
C ILE A 91 0.15 -16.60 5.74
N ALA A 92 0.72 -17.56 5.00
CA ALA A 92 1.46 -18.69 5.56
C ALA A 92 2.91 -18.37 5.97
N GLY A 93 3.39 -17.15 5.75
CA GLY A 93 4.76 -16.76 6.08
C GLY A 93 5.08 -16.92 7.55
N GLU A 94 6.30 -17.38 7.89
CA GLU A 94 6.73 -17.67 9.26
C GLU A 94 6.58 -16.50 10.25
N LYS A 95 6.67 -15.26 9.76
CA LYS A 95 6.50 -14.03 10.58
C LYS A 95 5.14 -13.39 10.47
N PHE A 96 4.22 -13.94 9.67
CA PHE A 96 2.94 -13.30 9.40
C PHE A 96 2.14 -13.10 10.68
N GLN A 97 1.99 -14.16 11.49
CA GLN A 97 1.17 -14.11 12.69
C GLN A 97 1.71 -13.10 13.72
N ASP A 98 3.03 -13.10 13.93
CA ASP A 98 3.70 -12.19 14.86
C ASP A 98 3.50 -10.73 14.46
N LEU A 99 3.73 -10.41 13.18
CA LEU A 99 3.65 -9.04 12.68
C LEU A 99 2.21 -8.56 12.51
N PHE A 100 1.32 -9.39 11.97
CA PHE A 100 -0.05 -9.00 11.67
C PHE A 100 -0.89 -8.88 12.94
N PHE A 101 -0.93 -9.90 13.80
CA PHE A 101 -1.84 -9.90 14.95
C PHE A 101 -1.40 -8.95 16.06
N ALA A 102 -0.12 -8.59 16.15
CA ALA A 102 0.35 -7.56 17.07
C ALA A 102 -0.08 -6.13 16.67
N HIS A 103 -0.42 -5.90 15.39
CA HIS A 103 -0.69 -4.56 14.85
C HIS A 103 -2.06 -4.41 14.18
N CYS A 104 -2.82 -5.50 14.03
CA CYS A 104 -4.15 -5.46 13.43
C CYS A 104 -5.11 -4.63 14.29
N GLN A 105 -5.81 -3.69 13.65
CA GLN A 105 -6.80 -2.81 14.29
C GLN A 105 -8.25 -3.19 13.94
N ASP A 106 -8.44 -4.24 13.13
CA ASP A 106 -9.75 -4.74 12.69
C ASP A 106 -9.96 -6.15 13.22
N GLU A 107 -10.74 -6.27 14.29
CA GLU A 107 -11.00 -7.55 14.97
C GLU A 107 -11.73 -8.55 14.07
N ALA A 108 -12.58 -8.10 13.16
CA ALA A 108 -13.33 -8.98 12.27
C ALA A 108 -12.42 -9.60 11.21
N ILE A 109 -11.49 -8.82 10.66
CA ILE A 109 -10.42 -9.35 9.80
C ILE A 109 -9.53 -10.31 10.58
N ALA A 110 -9.10 -9.94 11.79
CA ALA A 110 -8.25 -10.81 12.61
C ALA A 110 -8.92 -12.16 12.91
N ALA A 111 -10.20 -12.15 13.30
CA ALA A 111 -10.97 -13.36 13.57
C ALA A 111 -11.09 -14.26 12.33
N HIS A 112 -11.39 -13.68 11.15
CA HIS A 112 -11.46 -14.43 9.90
C HIS A 112 -10.13 -15.11 9.56
N LEU A 113 -9.02 -14.36 9.63
CA LEU A 113 -7.69 -14.90 9.29
C LEU A 113 -7.20 -15.96 10.28
N ARG A 114 -7.56 -15.85 11.58
CA ARG A 114 -7.31 -16.94 12.54
C ARG A 114 -8.06 -18.22 12.15
N GLY A 115 -9.30 -18.09 11.68
CA GLY A 115 -10.07 -19.23 11.16
C GLY A 115 -9.41 -19.89 9.96
N VAL A 116 -8.91 -19.08 9.00
CA VAL A 116 -8.20 -19.59 7.82
C VAL A 116 -6.91 -20.33 8.18
N LEU A 117 -6.18 -19.88 9.20
CA LEU A 117 -4.95 -20.53 9.65
C LEU A 117 -5.19 -21.83 10.43
N ALA A 118 -6.37 -21.99 11.04
CA ALA A 118 -6.73 -23.16 11.83
C ALA A 118 -7.33 -24.31 11.00
N ALA A 119 -7.89 -24.00 9.83
CA ALA A 119 -8.34 -24.97 8.82
C ALA A 119 -7.15 -25.56 8.06
#